data_AF-A0A7R9VEX3-F1
#
_entry.id   AF-A0A7R9VEX3-F1
#
_cell.length_a   1.000
_cell.length_b   1.000
_cell.length_c   1.000
_cell.angle_alpha   90.00
_cell.angle_beta   90.00
_cell.angle_gamma   90.00
#
_symmetry.space_group_name_H-M   'P 1'
#
loop_
_entity.id
_entity.type
_entity.pdbx_description
1 polymer ?
#
loop_
_entity_poly.entity_id
_entity_poly.type
_entity_poly.pdbx_seq_one_letter_code
_entity_poly.pdbx_strand_id
1 'polypeptide(L)'
;PPGTGKTLLAKAVAGEAGVPFFSCAASEFVEVFVGVGASRVRDLFDKAKSKAPCIVFIDEIDAVGRQRGSGMGGGNDEREQTINQLLTEMDGFEGNTGVIVLAATNRPDVLDSALLRPGRFDRQVT
;
A
#
# COMPACT_ATOMS: atom_id res chain seq x y z
N PRO A 1 -9.23 -14.65 5.09
CA PRO A 1 -10.59 -14.50 5.63
C PRO A 1 -10.82 -13.13 6.30
N PRO A 2 -11.98 -12.48 6.10
CA PRO A 2 -12.34 -11.26 6.82
C PRO A 2 -12.49 -11.54 8.32
N GLY A 3 -12.27 -10.53 9.16
CA GLY A 3 -12.47 -10.64 10.61
C GLY A 3 -11.36 -11.33 11.40
N THR A 4 -10.22 -11.66 10.80
CA THR A 4 -9.08 -12.33 11.49
C THR A 4 -8.13 -11.36 12.21
N GLY A 5 -8.57 -10.12 12.50
CA GLY A 5 -7.78 -9.17 13.26
C GLY A 5 -6.56 -8.56 12.56
N LYS A 6 -6.46 -8.60 11.22
CA LYS A 6 -5.33 -8.01 10.46
C LYS A 6 -5.06 -6.55 10.82
N THR A 7 -6.09 -5.73 10.82
CA THR A 7 -6.02 -4.31 11.21
C THR A 7 -5.69 -4.12 12.69
N LEU A 8 -6.17 -5.01 13.56
CA LEU A 8 -5.88 -4.97 15.00
C LEU A 8 -4.42 -5.32 15.28
N LEU A 9 -3.87 -6.32 14.58
CA LEU A 9 -2.47 -6.70 14.68
C LEU A 9 -1.57 -5.53 14.28
N ALA A 10 -1.84 -4.88 13.15
CA ALA A 10 -1.04 -3.74 12.68
C ALA A 10 -1.04 -2.58 13.70
N LYS A 11 -2.20 -2.26 14.27
CA LYS A 11 -2.33 -1.24 15.33
C LYS A 11 -1.60 -1.64 16.61
N ALA A 12 -1.71 -2.89 17.03
CA ALA A 12 -1.02 -3.40 18.22
C ALA A 12 0.51 -3.33 18.06
N VAL A 13 1.03 -3.72 16.89
CA VAL A 13 2.48 -3.62 16.59
C VAL A 13 2.98 -2.17 16.74
N ALA A 14 2.23 -1.19 16.22
CA ALA A 14 2.61 0.22 16.36
C ALA A 14 2.51 0.72 17.81
N GLY A 15 1.48 0.29 18.55
CA GLY A 15 1.31 0.61 19.95
C GLY A 15 2.45 0.07 20.82
N GLU A 16 2.81 -1.20 20.65
CA GLU A 16 3.93 -1.84 21.35
C GLU A 16 5.28 -1.23 20.97
N ALA A 17 5.46 -0.84 19.71
CA ALA A 17 6.69 -0.17 19.26
C ALA A 17 6.74 1.33 19.64
N GLY A 18 5.64 1.92 20.10
CA GLY A 18 5.56 3.33 20.45
C GLY A 18 5.75 4.29 19.27
N VAL A 19 5.44 3.87 18.04
CA VAL A 19 5.65 4.66 16.82
C VAL A 19 4.33 5.18 16.22
N PRO A 20 4.33 6.30 15.47
CA PRO A 20 3.16 6.76 14.75
C PRO A 20 2.60 5.68 13.81
N PHE A 21 1.27 5.62 13.74
CA PHE A 21 0.53 4.68 12.89
C PHE A 21 -0.34 5.47 11.90
N PHE A 22 -0.03 5.35 10.62
CA PHE A 22 -0.84 5.85 9.52
C PHE A 22 -1.67 4.70 8.96
N SER A 23 -2.96 4.92 8.72
CA SER A 23 -3.86 3.89 8.20
C SER A 23 -4.73 4.50 7.12
N CYS A 24 -4.88 3.79 6.00
CA CYS A 24 -5.81 4.13 4.92
C CYS A 24 -6.33 2.86 4.26
N ALA A 25 -7.51 2.91 3.65
CA ALA A 25 -7.94 1.88 2.72
C ALA A 25 -7.37 2.19 1.32
N ALA A 26 -6.90 1.18 0.59
CA ALA A 26 -6.36 1.39 -0.75
C ALA A 26 -7.41 1.93 -1.74
N SER A 27 -8.69 1.68 -1.49
CA SER A 27 -9.81 2.25 -2.25
C SER A 27 -9.86 3.79 -2.18
N GLU A 28 -9.25 4.42 -1.18
CA GLU A 28 -9.11 5.88 -1.10
C GLU A 28 -8.18 6.45 -2.17
N PHE A 29 -7.39 5.61 -2.85
CA PHE A 29 -6.54 6.02 -3.96
C PHE A 29 -7.18 5.79 -5.33
N VAL A 30 -8.42 5.28 -5.39
CA VAL A 30 -9.14 5.03 -6.64
C VAL A 30 -9.99 6.25 -6.97
N GLU A 31 -9.63 6.97 -8.04
CA GLU A 31 -10.29 8.21 -8.43
C GLU A 31 -10.65 8.22 -9.93
N VAL A 32 -11.64 9.04 -10.29
CA VAL A 32 -12.02 9.23 -11.71
C VAL A 32 -11.07 10.16 -12.45
N PHE A 33 -10.29 10.95 -11.70
CA PHE A 33 -9.37 11.94 -12.24
C PHE A 33 -7.95 11.38 -12.25
N VAL A 34 -7.36 11.32 -13.45
CA VAL A 34 -5.99 10.84 -13.67
C VAL A 34 -5.00 11.59 -12.77
N GLY A 35 -4.13 10.83 -12.09
CA GLY A 35 -3.06 11.36 -11.25
C GLY A 35 -3.45 11.74 -9.82
N VAL A 36 -4.74 11.78 -9.47
CA VAL A 36 -5.16 12.11 -8.10
C VAL A 36 -4.76 11.00 -7.12
N GLY A 37 -5.01 9.74 -7.46
CA GLY A 37 -4.58 8.59 -6.65
C GLY A 37 -3.07 8.58 -6.41
N ALA A 38 -2.27 8.75 -7.47
CA ALA A 38 -0.82 8.86 -7.37
C ALA A 38 -0.34 10.07 -6.53
N SER A 39 -1.03 11.21 -6.55
CA SER A 39 -0.70 12.34 -5.67
C SER A 39 -0.93 11.99 -4.20
N ARG A 40 -2.06 11.35 -3.88
CA ARG A 40 -2.36 10.94 -2.50
C ARG A 40 -1.37 9.93 -1.95
N VAL A 41 -0.87 9.02 -2.80
CA VAL A 41 0.19 8.08 -2.42
C VAL A 41 1.46 8.86 -2.04
N ARG A 42 1.89 9.85 -2.85
CA ARG A 42 3.03 10.72 -2.51
C ARG A 42 2.82 11.44 -1.18
N ASP A 43 1.66 12.09 -1.01
CA ASP A 43 1.35 12.85 0.21
C ASP A 43 1.36 11.96 1.46
N LEU A 44 0.87 10.73 1.36
CA LEU A 44 0.91 9.75 2.45
C LEU A 44 2.35 9.42 2.84
N PHE A 45 3.21 9.11 1.86
CA PHE A 45 4.59 8.72 2.13
C PHE A 45 5.45 9.91 2.59
N ASP A 46 5.23 11.11 2.06
CA ASP A 46 5.90 12.34 2.53
C ASP A 46 5.56 12.62 3.99
N LYS A 47 4.28 12.48 4.36
CA LYS A 47 3.84 12.60 5.75
C LYS A 47 4.47 11.52 6.64
N ALA A 48 4.51 10.27 6.18
CA ALA A 48 5.11 9.16 6.92
C ALA A 48 6.61 9.36 7.15
N LYS A 49 7.35 9.71 6.10
CA LYS A 49 8.78 10.03 6.13
C LYS A 49 9.09 11.17 7.12
N SER A 50 8.26 12.23 7.14
CA SER A 50 8.40 13.34 8.09
C SER A 50 8.19 12.95 9.56
N LYS A 51 7.61 11.77 9.82
CA LYS A 51 7.28 11.23 11.14
C LYS A 51 8.00 9.92 11.43
N ALA A 52 9.02 9.57 10.66
CA ALA A 52 9.80 8.37 10.91
C ALA A 52 10.50 8.41 12.29
N PRO A 53 10.65 7.27 12.99
CA PRO A 53 10.20 5.94 12.59
C PRO A 53 8.68 5.77 12.72
N CYS A 54 8.01 5.16 11.74
CA CYS A 54 6.56 4.99 11.75
C CYS A 54 6.09 3.75 10.99
N ILE A 55 4.81 3.41 11.14
CA ILE A 55 4.13 2.35 10.39
C ILE A 55 3.05 2.94 9.51
N VAL A 56 3.04 2.55 8.23
CA VAL A 56 1.97 2.81 7.27
C VAL A 56 1.21 1.51 7.03
N PHE A 57 -0.08 1.49 7.33
CA PHE A 57 -0.96 0.37 7.11
C PHE A 57 -1.94 0.66 5.96
N ILE A 58 -1.92 -0.20 4.93
CA ILE A 58 -2.82 -0.11 3.79
C ILE A 58 -3.76 -1.32 3.80
N ASP A 59 -5.03 -1.08 4.11
CA ASP A 59 -6.06 -2.13 4.06
C ASP A 59 -6.61 -2.29 2.63
N GLU A 60 -7.19 -3.45 2.36
CA GLU A 60 -7.80 -3.79 1.06
C GLU A 60 -6.88 -3.51 -0.14
N ILE A 61 -5.60 -3.86 -0.05
CA ILE A 61 -4.61 -3.53 -1.09
C ILE A 61 -4.99 -4.07 -2.49
N ASP A 62 -5.84 -5.09 -2.58
CA ASP A 62 -6.37 -5.59 -3.85
C ASP A 62 -7.32 -4.62 -4.57
N ALA A 63 -7.73 -3.51 -3.95
CA ALA A 63 -8.50 -2.46 -4.63
C ALA A 63 -7.67 -1.73 -5.71
N VAL A 64 -6.36 -1.56 -5.48
CA VAL A 64 -5.41 -0.94 -6.43
C VAL A 64 -4.36 -1.91 -6.95
N GLY A 65 -4.16 -3.02 -6.23
CA GLY A 65 -3.10 -3.99 -6.45
C GLY A 65 -3.47 -5.17 -7.33
N ARG A 66 -4.60 -5.15 -8.03
CA ARG A 66 -5.07 -6.30 -8.82
C ARG A 66 -4.28 -6.53 -10.10
N GLN A 67 -3.92 -7.78 -10.37
CA GLN A 67 -3.31 -8.22 -11.62
C GLN A 67 -4.28 -7.98 -12.79
N ARG A 68 -3.74 -7.46 -13.90
CA ARG A 68 -4.52 -7.10 -15.09
C ARG A 68 -5.35 -8.29 -15.61
N GLY A 69 -6.63 -8.04 -15.91
CA GLY A 69 -7.36 -8.82 -16.91
C GLY A 69 -7.17 -8.18 -18.28
N SER A 70 -7.14 -8.97 -19.36
CA SER A 70 -6.99 -8.55 -20.77
C SER A 70 -8.20 -7.77 -21.32
N GLY A 71 -8.70 -6.78 -20.57
CA GLY A 71 -9.87 -5.97 -20.89
C GLY A 71 -9.47 -4.61 -21.45
N MET A 72 -9.82 -4.37 -22.71
CA MET A 72 -9.60 -3.13 -23.45
C MET A 72 -10.56 -2.04 -22.93
N GLY A 73 -10.11 -1.17 -22.02
CA GLY A 73 -10.92 -0.07 -21.48
C GLY A 73 -10.11 0.93 -20.67
N GLY A 74 -10.09 2.20 -21.13
CA GLY A 74 -9.26 3.32 -20.63
C GLY A 74 -9.54 3.84 -19.21
N GLY A 75 -10.10 3.02 -18.32
CA GLY A 75 -10.16 3.28 -16.87
C GLY A 75 -9.00 2.64 -16.09
N ASN A 76 -8.12 1.90 -16.78
CA ASN A 76 -6.96 1.24 -16.17
C ASN A 76 -5.79 2.20 -15.90
N ASP A 77 -5.67 3.29 -16.66
CA ASP A 77 -4.48 4.16 -16.61
C ASP A 77 -4.30 4.83 -15.24
N GLU A 78 -5.40 5.24 -14.60
CA GLU A 78 -5.37 5.88 -13.28
C GLU A 78 -4.92 4.92 -12.18
N ARG A 79 -5.50 3.72 -12.15
CA ARG A 79 -5.12 2.68 -11.18
C ARG A 79 -3.69 2.20 -11.39
N GLU A 80 -3.28 2.04 -12.65
CA GLU A 80 -1.89 1.70 -12.99
C GLU A 80 -0.92 2.81 -12.56
N GLN A 81 -1.29 4.07 -12.69
CA GLN A 81 -0.47 5.16 -12.20
C GLN A 81 -0.36 5.15 -10.68
N THR A 82 -1.47 4.92 -9.98
CA THR A 82 -1.51 4.82 -8.51
C THR A 82 -0.67 3.66 -7.98
N ILE A 83 -0.79 2.46 -8.56
CA ILE A 83 0.03 1.32 -8.14
C ILE A 83 1.51 1.57 -8.44
N ASN A 84 1.85 2.13 -9.62
CA ASN A 84 3.25 2.43 -9.96
C ASN A 84 3.86 3.46 -9.00
N GLN A 85 3.08 4.44 -8.55
CA GLN A 85 3.54 5.37 -7.53
C GLN A 85 3.80 4.66 -6.20
N LEU A 86 2.90 3.77 -5.76
CA LEU A 86 3.10 2.99 -4.53
C LEU A 86 4.39 2.16 -4.61
N LEU A 87 4.60 1.49 -5.74
CA LEU A 87 5.83 0.74 -6.00
C LEU A 87 7.08 1.62 -5.96
N THR A 88 7.00 2.83 -6.51
CA THR A 88 8.11 3.80 -6.49
C THR A 88 8.44 4.26 -5.07
N GLU A 89 7.42 4.49 -4.22
CA GLU A 89 7.63 4.85 -2.82
C GLU A 89 8.24 3.70 -2.00
N MET A 90 7.90 2.45 -2.34
CA MET A 90 8.42 1.25 -1.67
C MET A 90 9.84 0.87 -2.13
N ASP A 91 10.12 0.99 -3.42
CA ASP A 91 11.44 0.68 -4.01
C ASP A 91 12.52 1.72 -3.63
N GLY A 92 12.11 2.86 -3.09
CA GLY A 92 12.89 4.09 -2.88
C GLY A 92 14.41 3.87 -2.87
N PHE A 93 15.09 4.50 -3.83
CA PHE A 93 16.57 4.49 -3.98
C PHE A 93 17.33 5.07 -2.78
N GLU A 94 16.61 5.56 -1.77
CA GLU A 94 17.16 6.11 -0.54
C GLU A 94 17.18 4.99 0.53
N GLY A 95 18.27 4.91 1.31
CA GLY A 95 18.42 3.91 2.37
C GLY A 95 17.27 3.92 3.39
N ASN A 96 17.27 2.97 4.32
CA ASN A 96 16.19 2.74 5.29
C ASN A 96 15.61 4.05 5.88
N THR A 97 14.44 4.46 5.39
CA THR A 97 13.75 5.70 5.76
C THR A 97 13.08 5.62 7.14
N GLY A 98 13.12 4.46 7.81
CA GLY A 98 12.43 4.22 9.06
C GLY A 98 10.91 4.08 8.92
N VAL A 99 10.40 3.96 7.68
CA VAL A 99 8.98 3.74 7.39
C VAL A 99 8.76 2.26 7.11
N ILE A 100 7.96 1.60 7.95
CA ILE A 100 7.53 0.21 7.74
C ILE A 100 6.15 0.22 7.09
N VAL A 101 6.01 -0.45 5.95
CA VAL A 101 4.72 -0.60 5.27
C VAL A 101 4.12 -1.97 5.59
N LEU A 102 2.90 -1.97 6.08
CA LEU A 102 2.06 -3.16 6.29
C LEU A 102 0.86 -3.07 5.35
N ALA A 103 0.49 -4.18 4.72
CA ALA A 103 -0.70 -4.24 3.88
C ALA A 103 -1.57 -5.45 4.22
N ALA A 104 -2.88 -5.31 4.04
CA ALA A 104 -3.85 -6.37 4.24
C ALA A 104 -4.70 -6.59 2.98
N THR A 105 -5.00 -7.85 2.68
CA THR A 105 -5.99 -8.24 1.69
C THR A 105 -6.70 -9.52 2.13
N ASN A 106 -7.89 -9.76 1.58
CA ASN A 106 -8.57 -11.06 1.64
C ASN A 106 -8.46 -11.84 0.33
N ARG A 107 -7.83 -11.27 -0.70
CA ARG A 107 -7.70 -11.83 -2.05
C ARG A 107 -6.23 -11.80 -2.52
N PRO A 108 -5.33 -12.53 -1.85
CA PRO A 108 -3.92 -12.58 -2.27
C PRO A 108 -3.74 -13.18 -3.68
N ASP A 109 -4.69 -14.01 -4.12
CA ASP A 109 -4.73 -14.67 -5.43
C ASP A 109 -4.83 -13.72 -6.62
N VAL A 110 -5.35 -12.51 -6.42
CA VAL A 110 -5.51 -11.53 -7.50
C VAL A 110 -4.48 -10.40 -7.45
N LEU A 111 -3.53 -10.43 -6.52
CA LEU A 111 -2.53 -9.37 -6.42
C LEU A 111 -1.51 -9.43 -7.56
N ASP A 112 -1.12 -8.25 -8.06
CA ASP A 112 -0.04 -8.11 -9.02
C ASP A 112 1.27 -8.60 -8.38
N SER A 113 1.92 -9.55 -9.04
CA SER A 113 3.23 -10.09 -8.64
C SER A 113 4.30 -9.02 -8.43
N ALA A 114 4.17 -7.85 -9.07
CA ALA A 114 5.04 -6.70 -8.85
C ALA A 114 5.06 -6.29 -7.37
N LEU A 115 3.93 -6.31 -6.67
CA LEU A 115 3.85 -5.93 -5.24
C LEU A 115 4.64 -6.88 -4.33
N LEU A 116 4.86 -8.12 -4.78
CA LEU A 116 5.47 -9.20 -4.01
C LEU A 116 6.95 -9.42 -4.35
N ARG A 117 7.54 -8.57 -5.21
CA ARG A 117 8.97 -8.66 -5.56
C ARG A 117 9.84 -8.20 -4.38
N PRO A 118 11.07 -8.73 -4.24
CA PRO A 118 12.02 -8.29 -3.22
C PRO A 118 12.23 -6.78 -3.23
N GLY A 119 12.28 -6.16 -2.04
CA GLY A 119 12.31 -4.72 -1.83
C GLY A 119 10.92 -4.08 -1.65
N ARG A 120 9.84 -4.89 -1.65
CA ARG A 120 8.45 -4.41 -1.52
C ARG A 120 7.75 -5.17 -0.37
N PHE A 121 6.69 -5.95 -0.65
CA PHE A 121 6.09 -6.81 0.37
C PHE A 121 6.88 -8.12 0.52
N ASP A 122 8.05 -8.01 1.13
CA ASP A 122 9.04 -9.10 1.25
C ASP A 122 8.61 -10.21 2.20
N ARG A 123 7.69 -9.92 3.13
CA ARG A 123 7.20 -10.86 4.14
C ARG A 123 5.69 -11.01 4.05
N GLN A 124 5.26 -12.26 3.89
CA GLN A 124 3.85 -12.63 3.90
C GLN A 124 3.51 -13.40 5.19
N VAL A 125 2.38 -13.05 5.80
CA VAL A 125 1.85 -13.70 7.00
C VAL A 125 0.42 -14.14 6.67
N THR A 126 0.09 -15.41 6.92
CA THR A 126 -1.20 -16.04 6.56
C THR A 126 -2.00 -16.43 7.79
#